data_AF-J3P622-F1
#
_entry.id   AF-J3P622-F1
#
_cell.length_a   1.000
_cell.length_b   1.000
_cell.length_c   1.000
_cell.angle_alpha   90.00
_cell.angle_beta   90.00
_cell.angle_gamma   90.00
#
_symmetry.space_group_name_H-M   'P 1'
#
loop_
_entity.id
_entity.type
_entity.pdbx_description
1 polymer ?
#
loop_
_entity_poly.entity_id
_entity_poly.type
_entity_poly.pdbx_seq_one_letter_code
_entity_poly.pdbx_strand_id
1 'polypeptide(L)'
;MDSEPVRKRLRVSHACDNCRGRKIRCDGNTPCTACAAADCDCTYGSEANSRGKSDLILEGVLRVERFLHDMKATMASTTTVSSVRSSSFSGSPLAEVHPVHTSPSMPTPSEPHNPNSLENAVLDSMHTSTTESILQWPHLDLFPSLRRDYVPIFPLEQRRPPLRARATSMLPCVAPDDVDAVLSAFQAAVNFWYPTTSVEQVERCRRVLVSADDSPEPDDSVDACLAYVVMALGCASQAVAGLGEALSDDEMRFRRARRKMGDLFFDNVLKRLHVVHAVVGSTATHCLFLVGLYFAFLRRPLQAWEYINAASTRCLLLLSYQSDSGDGADQERIRRIFWSCYILESDYLAELSGLPQSGIARIESSVPLPGPGYATHRTEQAEEQSSLYFLACISMRRLLNRVHQLLYARGTGASLDPTRFPFVVAELDHQLEEWRDVLPVAFAFTLDARPCASEHGGFLRQRYLTCRSVIYRPYLMWMLSGVDASKLGDGDALRSTRACLDACLLHMLNLRGFRHTVLVDTWICALSMAGAMCLLLAACRTPALKGLLLDIAHDQPDVLACGEHLGRLFRDWQAVSGDPASPSVEQSVRIVAEADRFIRELAGNEL
;
A
#
# COMPACT_ATOMS: atom_id res chain seq x y z
N MET A 1 18.36 75.03 -1.40
CA MET A 1 19.06 73.96 -0.66
C MET A 1 18.00 73.30 0.20
N ASP A 2 17.26 72.37 -0.40
CA ASP A 2 16.17 71.66 0.28
C ASP A 2 16.68 70.40 0.96
N SER A 3 16.25 70.25 2.20
CA SER A 3 16.53 69.17 3.13
C SER A 3 15.84 67.86 2.74
N GLU A 4 16.61 66.78 2.61
CA GLU A 4 16.15 65.41 2.38
C GLU A 4 15.38 64.85 3.61
N PRO A 5 14.29 64.06 3.42
CA PRO A 5 13.48 63.57 4.51
C PRO A 5 14.09 62.32 5.18
N VAL A 6 14.05 62.32 6.52
CA VAL A 6 14.48 61.22 7.39
C VAL A 6 13.70 59.93 7.10
N ARG A 7 14.38 58.89 6.59
CA ARG A 7 13.82 57.54 6.42
C ARG A 7 13.40 56.97 7.77
N LYS A 8 12.10 56.71 7.93
CA LYS A 8 11.54 55.97 9.08
C LYS A 8 12.20 54.60 9.20
N ARG A 9 12.77 54.30 10.39
CA ARG A 9 13.35 53.00 10.73
C ARG A 9 12.27 51.90 10.62
N LEU A 10 12.41 51.04 9.62
CA LEU A 10 11.60 49.82 9.49
C LEU A 10 11.92 48.89 10.68
N ARG A 11 10.88 48.48 11.39
CA ARG A 11 10.98 47.57 12.53
C ARG A 11 11.20 46.16 11.98
N VAL A 12 12.38 45.60 12.21
CA VAL A 12 12.73 44.25 11.76
C VAL A 12 11.91 43.24 12.56
N SER A 13 11.18 42.33 11.90
CA SER A 13 10.31 41.35 12.55
C SER A 13 11.08 40.17 13.17
N HIS A 14 12.34 39.94 12.76
CA HIS A 14 13.15 38.80 13.20
C HIS A 14 14.64 39.16 13.32
N ALA A 15 15.28 38.80 14.43
CA ALA A 15 16.72 38.96 14.63
C ALA A 15 17.51 37.84 13.92
N CYS A 16 18.75 38.09 13.51
CA CYS A 16 19.63 37.04 12.96
C CYS A 16 19.97 35.98 14.02
N ASP A 17 20.41 34.80 13.59
CA ASP A 17 20.60 33.64 14.48
C ASP A 17 21.61 33.94 15.60
N ASN A 18 22.69 34.63 15.26
CA ASN A 18 23.75 34.98 16.20
C ASN A 18 23.30 36.03 17.23
N CYS A 19 22.56 37.06 16.78
CA CYS A 19 21.97 38.06 17.69
C CYS A 19 20.88 37.46 18.59
N ARG A 20 20.11 36.49 18.06
CA ARG A 20 19.08 35.77 18.81
C ARG A 20 19.69 34.88 19.89
N GLY A 21 20.72 34.08 19.56
CA GLY A 21 21.46 33.25 20.51
C GLY A 21 22.16 34.07 21.60
N ARG A 22 22.73 35.22 21.23
CA ARG A 22 23.36 36.16 22.19
C ARG A 22 22.36 37.04 22.94
N LYS A 23 21.06 36.97 22.64
CA LYS A 23 19.97 37.80 23.19
C LYS A 23 20.26 39.30 23.12
N ILE A 24 20.85 39.76 22.01
CA ILE A 24 21.16 41.17 21.74
C ILE A 24 20.29 41.71 20.60
N ARG A 25 20.21 43.04 20.49
CA ARG A 25 19.37 43.71 19.50
C ARG A 25 19.98 43.60 18.10
N CYS A 26 19.23 43.02 17.16
CA CYS A 26 19.58 42.97 15.74
C CYS A 26 18.95 44.14 14.99
N ASP A 27 19.70 44.77 14.08
CA ASP A 27 19.23 45.86 13.23
C ASP A 27 18.71 45.40 11.86
N GLY A 28 18.75 44.10 11.57
CA GLY A 28 18.17 43.50 10.36
C GLY A 28 18.99 43.64 9.08
N ASN A 29 20.18 44.25 9.15
CA ASN A 29 21.08 44.35 8.01
C ASN A 29 21.83 43.03 7.76
N THR A 30 22.42 42.84 6.58
CA THR A 30 23.20 41.64 6.22
C THR A 30 24.60 42.02 5.72
N PRO A 31 25.67 41.84 6.54
CA PRO A 31 25.64 41.42 7.95
C PRO A 31 25.07 42.51 8.87
N CYS A 32 24.43 42.11 9.96
CA CYS A 32 23.86 43.03 10.94
C CYS A 32 24.98 43.72 11.72
N THR A 33 24.76 44.94 12.23
CA THR A 33 25.85 45.72 12.86
C THR A 33 26.52 44.99 14.03
N ALA A 34 25.76 44.22 14.79
CA ALA A 34 26.29 43.44 15.91
C ALA A 34 27.16 42.24 15.47
N CYS A 35 26.83 41.59 14.35
CA CYS A 35 27.63 40.51 13.79
C CYS A 35 28.88 41.03 13.08
N ALA A 36 28.77 42.15 12.36
CA ALA A 36 29.91 42.80 11.73
C ALA A 36 30.95 43.27 12.76
N ALA A 37 30.51 43.83 13.89
CA ALA A 37 31.41 44.26 14.96
C ALA A 37 32.05 43.09 15.73
N ALA A 38 31.42 41.92 15.71
CA ALA A 38 31.91 40.71 16.38
C ALA A 38 32.70 39.78 15.46
N ASP A 39 32.91 40.18 14.21
CA ASP A 39 33.56 39.41 13.14
C ASP A 39 33.07 37.96 13.06
N CYS A 40 31.74 37.80 13.06
CA CYS A 40 31.09 36.50 13.01
C CYS A 40 30.00 36.43 11.92
N ASP A 41 29.72 35.21 11.45
CA ASP A 41 28.71 35.01 10.42
C ASP A 41 27.31 35.44 10.88
N CYS A 42 26.65 36.20 10.00
CA CYS A 42 25.33 36.77 10.21
C CYS A 42 24.29 36.06 9.35
N THR A 43 23.84 34.90 9.80
CA THR A 43 22.81 34.11 9.12
C THR A 43 21.43 34.36 9.70
N TYR A 44 20.41 34.13 8.89
CA TYR A 44 19.01 34.11 9.30
C TYR A 44 18.45 32.74 8.92
N GLY A 45 18.10 31.90 9.90
CA GLY A 45 17.48 30.59 9.66
C GLY A 45 18.31 29.36 10.04
N SER A 46 19.41 29.48 10.79
CA SER A 46 20.22 28.33 11.24
C SER A 46 19.62 27.56 12.43
N GLU A 47 18.57 28.07 13.08
CA GLU A 47 17.72 27.31 14.03
C GLU A 47 16.49 26.66 13.36
N ALA A 48 16.52 26.47 12.03
CA ALA A 48 15.55 25.64 11.31
C ALA A 48 16.03 24.18 11.12
N ASN A 49 17.09 23.75 11.83
CA ASN A 49 17.44 22.34 11.94
C ASN A 49 16.68 21.72 13.12
N SER A 50 15.83 20.73 12.79
CA SER A 50 15.14 19.78 13.69
C SER A 50 13.66 19.99 14.08
N ARG A 51 12.90 20.88 13.42
CA ARG A 51 11.44 20.63 13.30
C ARG A 51 11.26 19.78 12.05
N GLY A 52 11.28 18.47 12.27
CA GLY A 52 11.72 17.48 11.30
C GLY A 52 10.79 17.39 10.09
N LYS A 53 11.33 17.00 8.94
CA LYS A 53 10.50 16.56 7.81
C LYS A 53 9.60 15.38 8.20
N SER A 54 10.04 14.59 9.19
CA SER A 54 9.23 13.62 9.93
C SER A 54 8.03 14.25 10.61
N ASP A 55 8.18 15.42 11.24
CA ASP A 55 7.09 16.17 11.89
C ASP A 55 6.08 16.70 10.88
N LEU A 56 6.48 17.01 9.63
CA LEU A 56 5.54 17.46 8.59
C LEU A 56 4.67 16.32 8.03
N ILE A 57 5.26 15.14 7.79
CA ILE A 57 4.50 13.94 7.41
C ILE A 57 3.65 13.47 8.60
N LEU A 58 4.22 13.47 9.80
CA LEU A 58 3.52 13.16 11.04
C LEU A 58 2.41 14.18 11.31
N GLU A 59 2.62 15.46 11.06
CA GLU A 59 1.59 16.51 11.19
C GLU A 59 0.52 16.33 10.11
N GLY A 60 0.86 15.90 8.89
CA GLY A 60 -0.11 15.47 7.88
C GLY A 60 -0.95 14.27 8.33
N VAL A 61 -0.31 13.22 8.84
CA VAL A 61 -0.96 12.03 9.42
C VAL A 61 -1.86 12.38 10.61
N LEU A 62 -1.40 13.26 11.51
CA LEU A 62 -2.12 13.67 12.73
C LEU A 62 -3.18 14.77 12.47
N ARG A 63 -3.07 15.53 11.37
CA ARG A 63 -4.08 16.53 10.97
C ARG A 63 -5.29 15.85 10.32
N VAL A 64 -5.02 14.78 9.59
CA VAL A 64 -6.02 13.83 9.06
C VAL A 64 -6.82 13.14 10.18
N GLU A 65 -6.21 12.86 11.35
CA GLU A 65 -6.92 12.38 12.55
C GLU A 65 -7.80 13.45 13.21
N ARG A 66 -7.33 14.70 13.28
CA ARG A 66 -8.10 15.81 13.86
C ARG A 66 -9.44 16.04 13.15
N PHE A 67 -9.49 15.80 11.85
CA PHE A 67 -10.69 15.96 11.06
C PHE A 67 -11.73 14.83 11.25
N LEU A 68 -11.32 13.59 11.55
CA LEU A 68 -12.25 12.51 11.95
C LEU A 68 -13.11 12.89 13.15
N HIS A 69 -12.52 13.66 14.08
CA HIS A 69 -13.21 14.16 15.25
C HIS A 69 -14.29 15.21 14.87
N ASP A 70 -14.04 16.02 13.83
CA ASP A 70 -14.99 17.01 13.29
C ASP A 70 -16.09 16.37 12.42
N MET A 71 -15.75 15.34 11.62
CA MET A 71 -16.74 14.54 10.88
C MET A 71 -17.68 13.78 11.80
N LYS A 72 -17.17 13.20 12.91
CA LYS A 72 -17.99 12.54 13.94
C LYS A 72 -19.01 13.50 14.55
N ALA A 73 -18.61 14.74 14.82
CA ALA A 73 -19.51 15.78 15.31
C ALA A 73 -20.57 16.17 14.28
N THR A 74 -20.20 16.22 13.00
CA THR A 74 -21.10 16.60 11.90
C THR A 74 -22.09 15.49 11.55
N MET A 75 -21.65 14.22 11.46
CA MET A 75 -22.49 13.06 11.16
C MET A 75 -23.42 12.67 12.33
N ALA A 76 -23.00 12.88 13.59
CA ALA A 76 -23.86 12.68 14.75
C ALA A 76 -25.02 13.70 14.81
N SER A 77 -24.86 14.85 14.15
CA SER A 77 -25.88 15.90 14.09
C SER A 77 -26.95 15.65 13.00
N THR A 78 -26.74 14.69 12.09
CA THR A 78 -27.65 14.40 10.96
C THR A 78 -28.49 13.12 11.14
N THR A 79 -28.29 12.35 12.20
CA THR A 79 -28.93 11.02 12.40
C THR A 79 -30.34 11.03 12.97
N THR A 80 -30.98 12.19 13.14
CA THR A 80 -32.43 12.26 13.37
C THR A 80 -33.13 12.60 12.06
N VAL A 81 -33.50 11.60 11.25
CA VAL A 81 -34.72 11.55 10.40
C VAL A 81 -34.73 10.27 9.53
N SER A 82 -35.75 9.44 9.80
CA SER A 82 -36.51 8.55 8.91
C SER A 82 -35.88 7.35 8.19
N SER A 83 -36.26 6.17 8.69
CA SER A 83 -36.40 4.91 7.94
C SER A 83 -37.34 5.10 6.74
N VAL A 84 -36.79 5.25 5.54
CA VAL A 84 -37.54 5.08 4.28
C VAL A 84 -37.05 3.78 3.63
N ARG A 85 -37.96 2.81 3.54
CA ARG A 85 -37.78 1.59 2.73
C ARG A 85 -37.62 2.00 1.26
N SER A 86 -36.39 2.00 0.75
CA SER A 86 -36.12 2.04 -0.69
C SER A 86 -35.79 0.63 -1.18
N SER A 87 -36.29 0.30 -2.37
CA SER A 87 -36.16 -1.01 -3.02
C SER A 87 -34.69 -1.43 -3.14
N SER A 88 -34.36 -2.54 -2.49
CA SER A 88 -33.02 -3.08 -2.35
C SER A 88 -32.36 -3.45 -3.69
N PHE A 89 -31.16 -2.93 -3.93
CA PHE A 89 -30.17 -3.56 -4.79
C PHE A 89 -29.60 -4.76 -4.02
N SER A 90 -30.15 -5.95 -4.26
CA SER A 90 -29.63 -7.20 -3.71
C SER A 90 -28.48 -7.70 -4.57
N GLY A 91 -27.28 -7.16 -4.36
CA GLY A 91 -26.06 -7.68 -4.95
C GLY A 91 -25.55 -8.88 -4.17
N SER A 92 -25.97 -10.10 -4.55
CA SER A 92 -25.17 -11.36 -4.58
C SER A 92 -26.08 -12.59 -4.59
N PRO A 93 -26.06 -13.45 -5.64
CA PRO A 93 -26.76 -14.74 -5.66
C PRO A 93 -25.88 -15.93 -5.18
N LEU A 94 -24.86 -15.70 -4.35
CA LEU A 94 -24.00 -16.79 -3.83
C LEU A 94 -24.60 -17.55 -2.63
N ALA A 95 -25.87 -17.32 -2.28
CA ALA A 95 -26.56 -18.04 -1.21
C ALA A 95 -27.39 -19.26 -1.67
N GLU A 96 -27.45 -19.59 -2.96
CA GLU A 96 -28.29 -20.69 -3.46
C GLU A 96 -27.51 -21.88 -4.03
N VAL A 97 -26.57 -22.46 -3.26
CA VAL A 97 -26.16 -23.86 -3.51
C VAL A 97 -25.87 -24.58 -2.19
N HIS A 98 -26.85 -24.68 -1.28
CA HIS A 98 -26.88 -25.75 -0.28
C HIS A 98 -28.35 -26.06 0.11
N PRO A 99 -28.78 -27.34 0.17
CA PRO A 99 -30.10 -27.67 0.67
C PRO A 99 -30.17 -27.34 2.16
N VAL A 100 -31.01 -26.36 2.51
CA VAL A 100 -31.27 -25.94 3.89
C VAL A 100 -32.07 -27.04 4.60
N HIS A 101 -31.42 -27.76 5.52
CA HIS A 101 -32.14 -28.38 6.63
C HIS A 101 -32.53 -27.28 7.61
N THR A 102 -33.83 -27.02 7.70
CA THR A 102 -34.47 -26.08 8.63
C THR A 102 -34.12 -26.44 10.07
N SER A 103 -33.29 -25.62 10.71
CA SER A 103 -33.15 -25.54 12.17
C SER A 103 -33.42 -24.10 12.58
N PRO A 104 -34.18 -23.85 13.66
CA PRO A 104 -34.57 -22.50 14.06
C PRO A 104 -33.36 -21.72 14.58
N SER A 105 -33.04 -20.61 13.91
CA SER A 105 -31.98 -19.67 14.29
C SER A 105 -32.38 -18.87 15.53
N MET A 106 -31.58 -19.01 16.59
CA MET A 106 -31.56 -18.07 17.72
C MET A 106 -31.06 -16.70 17.24
N PRO A 107 -31.60 -15.58 17.75
CA PRO A 107 -31.11 -14.26 17.40
C PRO A 107 -29.68 -14.08 17.91
N THR A 108 -28.75 -13.80 17.01
CA THR A 108 -27.41 -13.30 17.34
C THR A 108 -27.56 -11.97 18.10
N PRO A 109 -26.86 -11.77 19.22
CA PRO A 109 -26.86 -10.47 19.88
C PRO A 109 -26.21 -9.47 18.92
N SER A 110 -26.92 -8.38 18.63
CA SER A 110 -26.36 -7.21 17.96
C SER A 110 -25.13 -6.75 18.75
N GLU A 111 -23.95 -6.85 18.13
CA GLU A 111 -22.77 -6.18 18.69
C GLU A 111 -23.11 -4.70 18.84
N PRO A 112 -22.91 -4.09 20.02
CA PRO A 112 -23.15 -2.67 20.19
C PRO A 112 -22.25 -1.92 19.22
N HIS A 113 -22.83 -1.00 18.44
CA HIS A 113 -22.07 -0.05 17.61
C HIS A 113 -20.98 0.60 18.47
N ASN A 114 -19.73 0.21 18.24
CA ASN A 114 -18.61 0.75 19.00
C ASN A 114 -18.37 2.20 18.54
N PRO A 115 -18.56 3.22 19.40
CA PRO A 115 -18.35 4.62 19.04
C PRO A 115 -16.89 4.95 18.64
N ASN A 116 -15.96 4.00 18.82
CA ASN A 116 -14.56 4.05 18.36
C ASN A 116 -14.37 3.54 16.92
N SER A 117 -15.44 3.13 16.22
CA SER A 117 -15.34 2.62 14.84
C SER A 117 -14.76 3.65 13.87
N LEU A 118 -14.88 4.96 14.11
CA LEU A 118 -14.26 5.99 13.27
C LEU A 118 -12.78 6.28 13.58
N GLU A 119 -12.29 5.95 14.78
CA GLU A 119 -10.90 6.23 15.18
C GLU A 119 -9.93 5.20 14.58
N ASN A 120 -10.38 3.95 14.53
CA ASN A 120 -9.64 2.84 13.97
C ASN A 120 -10.42 2.32 12.76
N ALA A 121 -10.04 2.75 11.56
CA ALA A 121 -10.73 2.39 10.33
C ALA A 121 -10.50 0.93 9.96
N VAL A 122 -11.34 0.05 10.49
CA VAL A 122 -11.30 -1.38 10.22
C VAL A 122 -12.07 -1.65 8.93
N LEU A 123 -11.44 -2.36 7.99
CA LEU A 123 -12.12 -2.81 6.77
C LEU A 123 -13.29 -3.72 7.14
N ASP A 124 -14.48 -3.37 6.69
CA ASP A 124 -15.65 -4.19 6.94
C ASP A 124 -15.56 -5.51 6.17
N SER A 125 -16.00 -6.60 6.80
CA SER A 125 -16.02 -7.89 6.12
C SER A 125 -17.05 -7.86 5.00
N MET A 126 -16.70 -8.44 3.85
CA MET A 126 -17.58 -8.46 2.67
C MET A 126 -17.97 -7.06 2.16
N HIS A 127 -17.07 -6.08 2.27
CA HIS A 127 -17.25 -4.77 1.64
C HIS A 127 -17.39 -4.89 0.11
N THR A 128 -18.03 -3.91 -0.52
CA THR A 128 -18.40 -3.98 -1.95
C THR A 128 -17.35 -3.42 -2.92
N SER A 129 -16.13 -3.15 -2.43
CA SER A 129 -15.06 -2.52 -3.22
C SER A 129 -14.16 -3.47 -4.00
N THR A 130 -14.28 -4.79 -3.78
CA THR A 130 -13.41 -5.81 -4.37
C THR A 130 -13.59 -5.92 -5.88
N THR A 131 -12.56 -6.44 -6.58
CA THR A 131 -12.65 -6.77 -8.01
C THR A 131 -13.78 -7.76 -8.30
N GLU A 132 -13.98 -8.75 -7.41
CA GLU A 132 -15.05 -9.73 -7.51
C GLU A 132 -16.44 -9.08 -7.40
N SER A 133 -16.60 -8.04 -6.58
CA SER A 133 -17.84 -7.27 -6.48
C SER A 133 -18.12 -6.50 -7.78
N ILE A 134 -17.10 -5.91 -8.41
CA ILE A 134 -17.23 -5.21 -9.70
C ILE A 134 -17.67 -6.17 -10.80
N LEU A 135 -17.09 -7.38 -10.86
CA LEU A 135 -17.46 -8.39 -11.85
C LEU A 135 -18.93 -8.80 -11.77
N GLN A 136 -19.56 -8.70 -10.59
CA GLN A 136 -20.97 -8.99 -10.36
C GLN A 136 -21.93 -7.87 -10.80
N TRP A 137 -21.42 -6.73 -11.31
CA TRP A 137 -22.28 -5.62 -11.75
C TRP A 137 -23.14 -5.99 -12.97
N PRO A 138 -24.45 -5.68 -12.98
CA PRO A 138 -25.35 -6.04 -14.09
C PRO A 138 -24.90 -5.55 -15.47
N HIS A 139 -24.16 -4.44 -15.51
CA HIS A 139 -23.59 -3.87 -16.75
C HIS A 139 -22.64 -4.82 -17.46
N LEU A 140 -22.10 -5.81 -16.76
CA LEU A 140 -21.20 -6.83 -17.30
C LEU A 140 -21.94 -8.11 -17.74
N ASP A 141 -23.26 -8.23 -17.56
CA ASP A 141 -24.07 -9.40 -17.97
C ASP A 141 -24.01 -9.64 -19.48
N LEU A 142 -23.79 -8.59 -20.27
CA LEU A 142 -23.66 -8.62 -21.73
C LEU A 142 -22.33 -9.19 -22.20
N PHE A 143 -21.37 -9.40 -21.29
CA PHE A 143 -20.04 -9.94 -21.58
C PHE A 143 -19.86 -11.29 -20.86
N PRO A 144 -20.64 -12.33 -21.24
CA PRO A 144 -20.68 -13.58 -20.49
C PRO A 144 -19.31 -14.29 -20.42
N SER A 145 -18.40 -14.03 -21.36
CA SER A 145 -17.03 -14.59 -21.30
C SER A 145 -16.22 -14.10 -20.11
N LEU A 146 -16.52 -12.91 -19.54
CA LEU A 146 -15.86 -12.42 -18.31
C LEU A 146 -16.25 -13.23 -17.07
N ARG A 147 -17.45 -13.82 -17.05
CA ARG A 147 -17.99 -14.54 -15.88
C ARG A 147 -18.02 -16.05 -16.03
N ARG A 148 -18.25 -16.56 -17.25
CA ARG A 148 -18.45 -17.99 -17.51
C ARG A 148 -17.28 -18.82 -17.00
N ASP A 149 -16.06 -18.31 -17.18
CA ASP A 149 -14.82 -18.99 -16.86
C ASP A 149 -14.14 -18.39 -15.60
N TYR A 150 -14.88 -17.57 -14.83
CA TYR A 150 -14.42 -16.96 -13.59
C TYR A 150 -14.61 -17.93 -12.41
N VAL A 151 -13.54 -18.15 -11.66
CA VAL A 151 -13.57 -18.88 -10.40
C VAL A 151 -13.32 -17.90 -9.25
N PRO A 152 -14.12 -17.90 -8.17
CA PRO A 152 -13.86 -17.06 -7.02
C PRO A 152 -12.44 -17.22 -6.48
N ILE A 153 -11.82 -16.11 -6.07
CA ILE A 153 -10.38 -16.05 -5.83
C ILE A 153 -9.94 -17.00 -4.72
N PHE A 154 -10.69 -17.07 -3.61
CA PHE A 154 -10.35 -17.96 -2.49
C PHE A 154 -10.34 -19.45 -2.90
N PRO A 155 -11.44 -20.03 -3.46
CA PRO A 155 -11.41 -21.41 -3.98
C PRO A 155 -10.33 -21.64 -5.04
N LEU A 156 -10.05 -20.65 -5.88
CA LEU A 156 -9.03 -20.75 -6.93
C LEU A 156 -7.63 -20.93 -6.33
N GLU A 157 -7.26 -20.12 -5.34
CA GLU A 157 -5.97 -20.23 -4.65
C GLU A 157 -5.93 -21.40 -3.66
N GLN A 158 -7.06 -21.79 -3.06
CA GLN A 158 -7.16 -22.97 -2.20
C GLN A 158 -6.83 -24.28 -2.95
N ARG A 159 -7.22 -24.37 -4.22
CA ARG A 159 -6.95 -25.54 -5.09
C ARG A 159 -5.52 -25.58 -5.63
N ARG A 160 -4.69 -24.58 -5.30
CA ARG A 160 -3.33 -24.51 -5.82
C ARG A 160 -2.48 -25.68 -5.28
N PRO A 161 -1.62 -26.29 -6.12
CA PRO A 161 -0.71 -27.32 -5.65
C PRO A 161 0.17 -26.85 -4.49
N PRO A 162 0.49 -27.75 -3.53
CA PRO A 162 1.40 -27.43 -2.45
C PRO A 162 2.78 -27.04 -3.00
N LEU A 163 3.53 -26.23 -2.25
CA LEU A 163 4.93 -25.98 -2.58
C LEU A 163 5.71 -27.28 -2.49
N ARG A 164 6.49 -27.58 -3.52
CA ARG A 164 7.37 -28.76 -3.53
C ARG A 164 8.61 -28.45 -2.70
N ALA A 165 8.66 -28.96 -1.47
CA ALA A 165 9.87 -28.94 -0.67
C ALA A 165 10.86 -30.00 -1.19
N ARG A 166 12.16 -29.71 -1.14
CA ARG A 166 13.19 -30.70 -1.50
C ARG A 166 13.34 -31.68 -0.33
N ALA A 167 13.43 -32.97 -0.63
CA ALA A 167 13.60 -34.00 0.41
C ALA A 167 14.87 -33.78 1.26
N THR A 168 15.95 -33.33 0.64
CA THR A 168 17.24 -33.07 1.31
C THR A 168 17.43 -31.58 1.53
N SER A 169 17.85 -31.18 2.74
CA SER A 169 18.35 -29.83 3.02
C SER A 169 19.68 -29.64 2.28
N MET A 170 19.72 -28.66 1.38
CA MET A 170 20.95 -28.21 0.74
C MET A 170 21.06 -26.72 0.99
N LEU A 171 22.13 -26.30 1.67
CA LEU A 171 22.50 -24.89 1.72
C LEU A 171 23.40 -24.59 0.51
N PRO A 172 23.15 -23.51 -0.26
CA PRO A 172 24.08 -23.14 -1.32
C PRO A 172 25.43 -22.76 -0.71
N CYS A 173 26.53 -23.21 -1.31
CA CYS A 173 27.84 -22.66 -1.01
C CYS A 173 27.91 -21.26 -1.62
N VAL A 174 28.02 -20.23 -0.77
CA VAL A 174 27.98 -18.82 -1.16
C VAL A 174 29.25 -18.15 -0.65
N ALA A 175 29.99 -17.48 -1.52
CA ALA A 175 31.16 -16.72 -1.12
C ALA A 175 30.78 -15.58 -0.17
N PRO A 176 31.64 -15.16 0.77
CA PRO A 176 31.34 -14.04 1.67
C PRO A 176 30.92 -12.76 0.93
N ASP A 177 31.55 -12.45 -0.20
CA ASP A 177 31.20 -11.28 -1.02
C ASP A 177 29.79 -11.39 -1.62
N ASP A 178 29.36 -12.60 -1.99
CA ASP A 178 28.01 -12.85 -2.47
C ASP A 178 26.97 -12.72 -1.35
N VAL A 179 27.32 -13.13 -0.11
CA VAL A 179 26.47 -12.88 1.07
C VAL A 179 26.29 -11.39 1.26
N ASP A 180 27.37 -10.60 1.23
CA ASP A 180 27.32 -9.15 1.39
C ASP A 180 26.49 -8.47 0.29
N ALA A 181 26.61 -8.92 -0.96
CA ALA A 181 25.82 -8.40 -2.07
C ALA A 181 24.31 -8.69 -1.90
N VAL A 182 23.95 -9.89 -1.42
CA VAL A 182 22.56 -10.28 -1.16
C VAL A 182 21.97 -9.52 0.03
N LEU A 183 22.72 -9.37 1.12
CA LEU A 183 22.30 -8.58 2.28
C LEU A 183 22.11 -7.10 1.93
N SER A 184 23.00 -6.54 1.11
CA SER A 184 22.88 -5.17 0.61
C SER A 184 21.62 -4.99 -0.25
N ALA A 185 21.29 -5.99 -1.09
CA ALA A 185 20.06 -5.96 -1.88
C ALA A 185 18.81 -6.07 -1.00
N PHE A 186 18.82 -6.88 0.07
CA PHE A 186 17.75 -6.92 1.06
C PHE A 186 17.56 -5.56 1.75
N GLN A 187 18.66 -4.92 2.17
CA GLN A 187 18.60 -3.59 2.81
C GLN A 187 18.04 -2.53 1.86
N ALA A 188 18.52 -2.49 0.61
CA ALA A 188 18.10 -1.49 -0.37
C ALA A 188 16.66 -1.67 -0.90
N ALA A 189 16.05 -2.84 -0.68
CA ALA A 189 14.71 -3.17 -1.14
C ALA A 189 13.77 -3.42 0.05
N VAL A 190 13.69 -4.67 0.52
CA VAL A 190 12.71 -5.08 1.54
C VAL A 190 12.82 -4.24 2.82
N ASN A 191 14.03 -4.02 3.33
CA ASN A 191 14.22 -3.24 4.55
C ASN A 191 14.00 -1.73 4.32
N PHE A 192 14.09 -1.25 3.08
CA PHE A 192 13.76 0.14 2.78
C PHE A 192 12.24 0.37 2.88
N TRP A 193 11.42 -0.57 2.38
CA TRP A 193 9.96 -0.47 2.42
C TRP A 193 9.39 -0.81 3.79
N TYR A 194 9.98 -1.81 4.45
CA TYR A 194 9.60 -2.30 5.77
C TYR A 194 10.84 -2.32 6.66
N PRO A 195 11.17 -1.20 7.34
CA PRO A 195 12.43 -1.04 8.07
C PRO A 195 12.46 -1.79 9.40
N THR A 196 12.26 -3.12 9.37
CA THR A 196 12.14 -3.99 10.55
C THR A 196 13.48 -4.58 10.99
N THR A 197 14.52 -4.51 10.15
CA THR A 197 15.84 -5.11 10.43
C THR A 197 16.85 -4.02 10.75
N SER A 198 17.48 -4.09 11.92
CA SER A 198 18.59 -3.19 12.27
C SER A 198 19.89 -3.60 11.58
N VAL A 199 20.83 -2.66 11.46
CA VAL A 199 22.19 -2.95 10.95
C VAL A 199 22.86 -4.05 11.80
N GLU A 200 22.71 -3.99 13.13
CA GLU A 200 23.22 -5.03 14.03
C GLU A 200 22.64 -6.42 13.72
N GLN A 201 21.32 -6.50 13.45
CA GLN A 201 20.67 -7.74 13.09
C GLN A 201 21.15 -8.28 11.73
N VAL A 202 21.43 -7.39 10.77
CA VAL A 202 22.03 -7.78 9.48
C VAL A 202 23.44 -8.35 9.68
N GLU A 203 24.27 -7.71 10.51
CA GLU A 203 25.60 -8.23 10.83
C GLU A 203 25.54 -9.56 11.59
N ARG A 204 24.52 -9.77 12.44
CA ARG A 204 24.25 -11.08 13.07
C ARG A 204 23.92 -12.14 12.04
N CYS A 205 23.04 -11.83 11.07
CA CYS A 205 22.72 -12.74 9.98
C CYS A 205 23.97 -13.10 9.16
N ARG A 206 24.80 -12.10 8.84
CA ARG A 206 26.08 -12.29 8.13
C ARG A 206 27.00 -13.27 8.87
N ARG A 207 27.18 -13.09 10.19
CA ARG A 207 28.01 -13.99 10.99
C ARG A 207 27.52 -15.43 10.93
N VAL A 208 26.21 -15.66 11.12
CA VAL A 208 25.61 -17.00 11.06
C VAL A 208 25.84 -17.67 9.70
N LEU A 209 25.73 -16.92 8.61
CA LEU A 209 25.90 -17.45 7.25
C LEU A 209 27.36 -17.78 6.91
N VAL A 210 28.32 -16.99 7.40
CA VAL A 210 29.75 -17.18 7.11
C VAL A 210 30.38 -18.23 8.04
N SER A 211 29.90 -18.38 9.27
CA SER A 211 30.39 -19.39 10.22
C SER A 211 29.73 -20.77 10.06
N ALA A 212 28.75 -20.91 9.14
CA ALA A 212 28.00 -22.16 8.97
C ALA A 212 28.87 -23.35 8.55
N ASP A 213 30.03 -23.10 7.93
CA ASP A 213 30.98 -24.15 7.52
C ASP A 213 31.82 -24.71 8.68
N ASP A 214 31.84 -24.04 9.84
CA ASP A 214 32.69 -24.41 10.98
C ASP A 214 32.02 -25.42 11.94
N SER A 215 30.70 -25.65 11.84
CA SER A 215 29.94 -26.55 12.72
C SER A 215 29.28 -27.70 11.94
N PRO A 216 29.51 -28.98 12.33
CA PRO A 216 28.91 -30.12 11.64
C PRO A 216 27.42 -30.31 11.91
N GLU A 217 26.85 -29.64 12.91
CA GLU A 217 25.43 -29.72 13.24
C GLU A 217 24.64 -28.56 12.60
N PRO A 218 23.43 -28.83 12.06
CA PRO A 218 22.56 -27.78 11.55
C PRO A 218 22.14 -26.84 12.69
N ASP A 219 22.44 -25.55 12.56
CA ASP A 219 21.93 -24.53 13.47
C ASP A 219 20.40 -24.40 13.33
N ASP A 220 19.68 -25.01 14.26
CA ASP A 220 18.22 -24.99 14.36
C ASP A 220 17.75 -23.88 15.33
N SER A 221 18.37 -22.70 15.25
CA SER A 221 17.95 -21.50 15.97
C SER A 221 16.99 -20.62 15.15
N VAL A 222 16.27 -19.75 15.86
CA VAL A 222 15.46 -18.70 15.24
C VAL A 222 16.34 -17.73 14.43
N ASP A 223 17.58 -17.48 14.88
CA ASP A 223 18.52 -16.59 14.18
C ASP A 223 19.01 -17.17 12.86
N ALA A 224 19.29 -18.47 12.80
CA ALA A 224 19.61 -19.15 11.54
C ALA A 224 18.43 -19.08 10.56
N CYS A 225 17.22 -19.33 11.05
CA CYS A 225 16.00 -19.19 10.24
C CYS A 225 15.83 -17.74 9.73
N LEU A 226 16.10 -16.75 10.57
CA LEU A 226 16.08 -15.33 10.19
C LEU A 226 17.13 -15.03 9.10
N ALA A 227 18.36 -15.50 9.27
CA ALA A 227 19.43 -15.29 8.30
C ALA A 227 19.07 -15.91 6.93
N TYR A 228 18.48 -17.11 6.92
CA TYR A 228 18.05 -17.75 5.67
C TYR A 228 16.89 -17.02 4.99
N VAL A 229 15.87 -16.54 5.73
CA VAL A 229 14.77 -15.78 5.09
C VAL A 229 15.24 -14.41 4.59
N VAL A 230 16.17 -13.76 5.28
CA VAL A 230 16.82 -12.52 4.82
C VAL A 230 17.59 -12.78 3.53
N MET A 231 18.35 -13.87 3.44
CA MET A 231 19.04 -14.26 2.20
C MET A 231 18.07 -14.57 1.07
N ALA A 232 16.96 -15.28 1.35
CA ALA A 232 15.95 -15.59 0.37
C ALA A 232 15.32 -14.31 -0.22
N LEU A 233 14.96 -13.36 0.64
CA LEU A 233 14.40 -12.07 0.24
C LEU A 233 15.42 -11.15 -0.46
N GLY A 234 16.69 -11.18 -0.06
CA GLY A 234 17.77 -10.48 -0.76
C GLY A 234 17.97 -11.04 -2.18
N CYS A 235 17.92 -12.36 -2.35
CA CYS A 235 17.96 -13.01 -3.65
C CYS A 235 16.75 -12.64 -4.52
N ALA A 236 15.54 -12.61 -3.92
CA ALA A 236 14.32 -12.15 -4.59
C ALA A 236 14.46 -10.67 -5.04
N SER A 237 15.03 -9.81 -4.18
CA SER A 237 15.28 -8.40 -4.46
C SER A 237 16.23 -8.20 -5.65
N GLN A 238 17.30 -9.02 -5.75
CA GLN A 238 18.18 -9.03 -6.91
C GLN A 238 17.48 -9.55 -8.18
N ALA A 239 16.61 -10.56 -8.05
CA ALA A 239 15.89 -11.13 -9.19
C ALA A 239 14.88 -10.15 -9.83
N VAL A 240 14.25 -9.29 -9.02
CA VAL A 240 13.27 -8.29 -9.48
C VAL A 240 13.87 -6.92 -9.81
N ALA A 241 15.17 -6.72 -9.60
CA ALA A 241 15.82 -5.44 -9.89
C ALA A 241 15.78 -5.13 -11.39
N GLY A 242 15.55 -3.86 -11.77
CA GLY A 242 15.64 -3.41 -13.17
C GLY A 242 14.66 -4.11 -14.11
N LEU A 243 13.41 -4.31 -13.70
CA LEU A 243 12.35 -4.84 -14.58
C LEU A 243 11.73 -3.71 -15.41
N GLY A 244 11.76 -3.87 -16.74
CA GLY A 244 11.27 -2.87 -17.70
C GLY A 244 12.31 -2.42 -18.73
N GLU A 245 13.57 -2.82 -18.58
CA GLU A 245 14.64 -2.61 -19.56
C GLU A 245 14.87 -3.89 -20.38
N ALA A 246 15.35 -3.74 -21.62
CA ALA A 246 15.74 -4.88 -22.44
C ALA A 246 16.98 -5.54 -21.80
N LEU A 247 16.81 -6.75 -21.26
CA LEU A 247 17.85 -7.46 -20.54
C LEU A 247 18.76 -8.23 -21.49
N SER A 248 20.07 -8.24 -21.18
CA SER A 248 21.01 -9.15 -21.84
C SER A 248 20.78 -10.60 -21.40
N ASP A 249 21.27 -11.55 -22.19
CA ASP A 249 21.23 -12.98 -21.82
C ASP A 249 21.94 -13.28 -20.50
N ASP A 250 23.03 -12.56 -20.22
CA ASP A 250 23.77 -12.66 -18.95
C ASP A 250 22.94 -12.20 -17.77
N GLU A 251 22.22 -11.08 -17.91
CA GLU A 251 21.35 -10.54 -16.87
C GLU A 251 20.17 -11.49 -16.60
N MET A 252 19.58 -12.06 -17.64
CA MET A 252 18.54 -13.09 -17.49
C MET A 252 19.06 -14.35 -16.79
N ARG A 253 20.28 -14.81 -17.11
CA ARG A 253 20.92 -15.93 -16.43
C ARG A 253 21.19 -15.63 -14.96
N PHE A 254 21.71 -14.44 -14.67
CA PHE A 254 21.97 -13.97 -13.31
C PHE A 254 20.68 -13.97 -12.47
N ARG A 255 19.59 -13.38 -13.00
CA ARG A 255 18.30 -13.36 -12.30
C ARG A 255 17.76 -14.75 -12.02
N ARG A 256 17.82 -15.68 -12.99
CA ARG A 256 17.41 -17.07 -12.78
C ARG A 256 18.26 -17.76 -11.71
N ALA A 257 19.56 -17.50 -11.67
CA ALA A 257 20.45 -18.04 -10.67
C ALA A 257 20.10 -17.51 -9.26
N ARG A 258 19.91 -16.19 -9.11
CA ARG A 258 19.50 -15.57 -7.83
C ARG A 258 18.12 -16.07 -7.39
N ARG A 259 17.16 -16.17 -8.30
CA ARG A 259 15.84 -16.75 -8.02
C ARG A 259 15.94 -18.17 -7.46
N LYS A 260 16.73 -19.04 -8.10
CA LYS A 260 16.95 -20.43 -7.66
C LYS A 260 17.67 -20.50 -6.31
N MET A 261 18.65 -19.62 -6.08
CA MET A 261 19.33 -19.54 -4.79
C MET A 261 18.38 -19.12 -3.66
N GLY A 262 17.49 -18.16 -3.93
CA GLY A 262 16.44 -17.77 -2.99
C GLY A 262 15.54 -18.94 -2.59
N ASP A 263 15.15 -19.80 -3.54
CA ASP A 263 14.35 -21.00 -3.24
C ASP A 263 15.09 -21.99 -2.34
N LEU A 264 16.41 -22.15 -2.51
CA LEU A 264 17.20 -23.03 -1.65
C LEU A 264 17.23 -22.52 -0.22
N PHE A 265 17.43 -21.21 -0.02
CA PHE A 265 17.35 -20.62 1.32
C PHE A 265 15.94 -20.75 1.92
N PHE A 266 14.90 -20.47 1.15
CA PHE A 266 13.52 -20.56 1.65
C PHE A 266 13.08 -21.99 1.96
N ASP A 267 13.52 -23.00 1.20
CA ASP A 267 13.30 -24.41 1.52
C ASP A 267 13.91 -24.79 2.89
N ASN A 268 15.06 -24.20 3.23
CA ASN A 268 15.67 -24.37 4.56
C ASN A 268 14.91 -23.65 5.67
N VAL A 269 14.29 -22.50 5.38
CA VAL A 269 13.38 -21.79 6.29
C VAL A 269 12.17 -22.65 6.61
N LEU A 270 11.49 -23.21 5.59
CA LEU A 270 10.30 -24.06 5.79
C LEU A 270 10.60 -25.29 6.64
N LYS A 271 11.78 -25.90 6.50
CA LYS A 271 12.22 -27.05 7.31
C LYS A 271 12.41 -26.71 8.79
N ARG A 272 12.74 -25.45 9.10
CA ARG A 272 13.04 -24.96 10.47
C ARG A 272 11.93 -24.12 11.07
N LEU A 273 10.81 -23.97 10.37
CA LEU A 273 9.74 -23.09 10.80
C LEU A 273 9.11 -23.50 12.13
N HIS A 274 9.17 -24.79 12.46
CA HIS A 274 8.74 -25.31 13.77
C HIS A 274 9.48 -24.64 14.94
N VAL A 275 10.78 -24.33 14.79
CA VAL A 275 11.58 -23.61 15.80
C VAL A 275 11.02 -22.20 16.02
N VAL A 276 10.68 -21.51 14.93
CA VAL A 276 10.10 -20.16 14.97
C VAL A 276 8.72 -20.16 15.63
N HIS A 277 7.93 -21.23 15.42
CA HIS A 277 6.63 -21.37 16.08
C HIS A 277 6.74 -21.73 17.57
N ALA A 278 7.80 -22.43 17.98
CA ALA A 278 8.05 -22.80 19.37
C ALA A 278 8.46 -21.61 20.27
N VAL A 279 8.86 -20.47 19.68
CA VAL A 279 9.31 -19.28 20.41
C VAL A 279 8.36 -18.11 20.19
N VAL A 280 7.97 -17.42 21.26
CA VAL A 280 7.25 -16.15 21.23
C VAL A 280 8.20 -15.03 21.63
N GLY A 281 8.63 -14.24 20.66
CA GLY A 281 9.59 -13.14 20.87
C GLY A 281 9.73 -12.27 19.63
N SER A 282 10.50 -11.19 19.74
CA SER A 282 10.69 -10.20 18.67
C SER A 282 11.28 -10.83 17.40
N THR A 283 12.37 -11.60 17.52
CA THR A 283 13.04 -12.27 16.39
C THR A 283 12.15 -13.31 15.73
N ALA A 284 11.45 -14.14 16.51
CA ALA A 284 10.54 -15.14 15.96
C ALA A 284 9.35 -14.52 15.24
N THR A 285 8.82 -13.40 15.75
CA THR A 285 7.77 -12.61 15.07
C THR A 285 8.28 -12.00 13.77
N HIS A 286 9.52 -11.50 13.78
CA HIS A 286 10.19 -10.97 12.59
C HIS A 286 10.37 -12.04 11.50
N CYS A 287 10.77 -13.26 11.87
CA CYS A 287 10.86 -14.38 10.94
C CYS A 287 9.51 -14.66 10.26
N LEU A 288 8.40 -14.76 11.04
CA LEU A 288 7.08 -15.00 10.45
C LEU A 288 6.67 -13.90 9.47
N PHE A 289 6.92 -12.63 9.82
CA PHE A 289 6.66 -11.50 8.92
C PHE A 289 7.42 -11.64 7.58
N LEU A 290 8.73 -11.89 7.64
CA LEU A 290 9.57 -12.04 6.44
C LEU A 290 9.20 -13.30 5.62
N VAL A 291 8.78 -14.39 6.28
CA VAL A 291 8.22 -15.57 5.61
C VAL A 291 6.97 -15.20 4.82
N GLY A 292 6.08 -14.39 5.40
CA GLY A 292 4.90 -13.85 4.72
C GLY A 292 5.26 -13.06 3.46
N LEU A 293 6.29 -12.21 3.52
CA LEU A 293 6.78 -11.47 2.36
C LEU A 293 7.33 -12.38 1.25
N TYR A 294 8.03 -13.46 1.60
CA TYR A 294 8.51 -14.39 0.58
C TYR A 294 7.34 -15.17 -0.05
N PHE A 295 6.30 -15.52 0.70
CA PHE A 295 5.07 -16.06 0.12
C PHE A 295 4.35 -15.06 -0.80
N ALA A 296 4.38 -13.77 -0.48
CA ALA A 296 3.88 -12.72 -1.38
C ALA A 296 4.67 -12.70 -2.70
N PHE A 297 6.00 -12.82 -2.64
CA PHE A 297 6.87 -12.95 -3.83
C PHE A 297 6.56 -14.20 -4.68
N LEU A 298 6.23 -15.32 -4.03
CA LEU A 298 5.75 -16.53 -4.70
C LEU A 298 4.29 -16.40 -5.22
N ARG A 299 3.66 -15.24 -5.05
CA ARG A 299 2.26 -14.92 -5.35
C ARG A 299 1.30 -15.92 -4.72
N ARG A 300 1.56 -16.33 -3.46
CA ARG A 300 0.77 -17.30 -2.69
C ARG A 300 -0.04 -16.57 -1.62
N PRO A 301 -1.18 -15.95 -2.00
CA PRO A 301 -1.86 -14.98 -1.15
C PRO A 301 -2.39 -15.56 0.16
N LEU A 302 -2.89 -16.80 0.15
CA LEU A 302 -3.42 -17.43 1.36
C LEU A 302 -2.31 -17.71 2.38
N GLN A 303 -1.16 -18.22 1.92
CA GLN A 303 0.00 -18.45 2.79
C GLN A 303 0.63 -17.12 3.24
N ALA A 304 0.75 -16.14 2.35
CA ALA A 304 1.25 -14.82 2.70
C ALA A 304 0.39 -14.20 3.82
N TRP A 305 -0.94 -14.20 3.64
CA TRP A 305 -1.89 -13.75 4.65
C TRP A 305 -1.76 -14.53 5.96
N GLU A 306 -1.64 -15.86 5.92
CA GLU A 306 -1.50 -16.70 7.13
C GLU A 306 -0.31 -16.26 8.00
N TYR A 307 0.87 -16.06 7.39
CA TYR A 307 2.07 -15.63 8.12
C TYR A 307 2.03 -14.17 8.55
N ILE A 308 1.45 -13.29 7.72
CA ILE A 308 1.22 -11.89 8.10
C ILE A 308 0.28 -11.83 9.31
N ASN A 309 -0.82 -12.60 9.30
CA ASN A 309 -1.79 -12.67 10.39
C ASN A 309 -1.19 -13.28 11.67
N ALA A 310 -0.35 -14.31 11.55
CA ALA A 310 0.38 -14.87 12.68
C ALA A 310 1.35 -13.84 13.29
N ALA A 311 2.08 -13.08 12.45
CA ALA A 311 2.95 -12.00 12.91
C ALA A 311 2.14 -10.86 13.56
N SER A 312 0.99 -10.49 12.99
CA SER A 312 0.06 -9.51 13.58
C SER A 312 -0.41 -9.93 14.97
N THR A 313 -0.85 -11.19 15.11
CA THR A 313 -1.33 -11.74 16.38
C THR A 313 -0.23 -11.75 17.44
N ARG A 314 1.01 -12.07 17.05
CA ARG A 314 2.17 -11.95 17.96
C ARG A 314 2.50 -10.51 18.32
N CYS A 315 2.37 -9.55 17.40
CA CYS A 315 2.53 -8.14 17.72
C CYS A 315 1.49 -7.68 18.75
N LEU A 316 0.22 -8.04 18.56
CA LEU A 316 -0.85 -7.74 19.53
C LEU A 316 -0.52 -8.29 20.92
N LEU A 317 -0.08 -9.55 20.98
CA LEU A 317 0.33 -10.19 22.24
C LEU A 317 1.51 -9.45 22.89
N LEU A 318 2.60 -9.24 22.15
CA LEU A 318 3.83 -8.66 22.69
C LEU A 318 3.67 -7.17 23.07
N LEU A 319 2.84 -6.42 22.35
CA LEU A 319 2.53 -5.03 22.69
C LEU A 319 1.60 -4.91 23.92
N SER A 320 0.78 -5.92 24.19
CA SER A 320 -0.15 -5.90 25.35
C SER A 320 0.53 -6.24 26.68
N TYR A 321 1.62 -7.01 26.65
CA TYR A 321 2.32 -7.52 27.85
C TYR A 321 3.74 -6.95 27.99
N GLN A 322 3.95 -5.70 27.57
CA GLN A 322 5.26 -5.04 27.69
C GLN A 322 5.76 -5.08 29.14
N SER A 323 6.99 -5.52 29.35
CA SER A 323 7.69 -5.38 30.63
C SER A 323 8.50 -4.08 30.64
N ASP A 324 8.49 -3.36 31.77
CA ASP A 324 9.31 -2.14 32.00
C ASP A 324 10.84 -2.39 31.85
N SER A 325 11.25 -3.65 31.71
CA SER A 325 12.64 -4.12 31.61
C SER A 325 13.09 -4.52 30.19
N GLY A 326 12.23 -4.37 29.16
CA GLY A 326 12.54 -4.83 27.80
C GLY A 326 13.60 -4.00 27.07
N ASP A 327 14.38 -4.65 26.20
CA ASP A 327 15.29 -3.98 25.27
C ASP A 327 14.50 -3.06 24.32
N GLY A 328 14.85 -1.77 24.27
CA GLY A 328 14.20 -0.79 23.40
C GLY A 328 14.25 -1.17 21.92
N ALA A 329 15.28 -1.91 21.48
CA ALA A 329 15.39 -2.38 20.11
C ALA A 329 14.33 -3.45 19.76
N ASP A 330 13.99 -4.33 20.70
CA ASP A 330 12.96 -5.35 20.51
C ASP A 330 11.57 -4.72 20.41
N GLN A 331 11.28 -3.72 21.25
CA GLN A 331 10.02 -2.98 21.21
C GLN A 331 9.84 -2.23 19.90
N GLU A 332 10.88 -1.53 19.43
CA GLU A 332 10.84 -0.80 18.16
C GLU A 332 10.73 -1.76 16.97
N ARG A 333 11.41 -2.92 17.00
CA ARG A 333 11.24 -3.97 16.00
C ARG A 333 9.78 -4.44 15.90
N ILE A 334 9.15 -4.75 17.04
CA ILE A 334 7.74 -5.16 17.07
C ILE A 334 6.82 -4.04 16.58
N ARG A 335 7.06 -2.78 16.96
CA ARG A 335 6.30 -1.63 16.48
C ARG A 335 6.36 -1.49 14.97
N ARG A 336 7.53 -1.68 14.37
CA ARG A 336 7.69 -1.62 12.90
C ARG A 336 7.07 -2.81 12.19
N ILE A 337 7.15 -4.01 12.77
CA ILE A 337 6.45 -5.20 12.24
C ILE A 337 4.93 -4.98 12.32
N PHE A 338 4.42 -4.41 13.42
CA PHE A 338 3.00 -4.08 13.56
C PHE A 338 2.51 -3.20 12.41
N TRP A 339 3.18 -2.07 12.14
CA TRP A 339 2.78 -1.16 11.08
C TRP A 339 2.93 -1.79 9.68
N SER A 340 3.94 -2.64 9.49
CA SER A 340 4.13 -3.38 8.23
C SER A 340 2.99 -4.38 8.00
N CYS A 341 2.65 -5.15 9.03
CA CYS A 341 1.53 -6.08 9.02
C CYS A 341 0.19 -5.36 8.84
N TYR A 342 0.00 -4.18 9.43
CA TYR A 342 -1.21 -3.37 9.27
C TYR A 342 -1.43 -2.99 7.80
N ILE A 343 -0.37 -2.54 7.10
CA ILE A 343 -0.43 -2.22 5.68
C ILE A 343 -0.81 -3.46 4.87
N LEU A 344 -0.04 -4.54 5.05
CA LEU A 344 -0.19 -5.75 4.24
C LEU A 344 -1.51 -6.46 4.49
N GLU A 345 -1.90 -6.69 5.76
CA GLU A 345 -3.17 -7.36 6.07
C GLU A 345 -4.36 -6.59 5.47
N SER A 346 -4.35 -5.27 5.57
CA SER A 346 -5.38 -4.43 4.98
C SER A 346 -5.40 -4.50 3.45
N ASP A 347 -4.24 -4.57 2.81
CA ASP A 347 -4.11 -4.75 1.36
C ASP A 347 -4.71 -6.09 0.89
N TYR A 348 -4.47 -7.18 1.63
CA TYR A 348 -5.09 -8.48 1.33
C TYR A 348 -6.62 -8.44 1.55
N LEU A 349 -7.08 -7.83 2.64
CA LEU A 349 -8.50 -7.70 2.96
C LEU A 349 -9.26 -6.86 1.93
N ALA A 350 -8.61 -5.89 1.29
CA ALA A 350 -9.22 -5.05 0.24
C ALA A 350 -9.66 -5.83 -1.01
N GLU A 351 -9.09 -7.02 -1.27
CA GLU A 351 -9.51 -7.90 -2.38
C GLU A 351 -10.14 -9.21 -1.88
N LEU A 352 -9.65 -9.76 -0.77
CA LEU A 352 -10.21 -10.95 -0.11
C LEU A 352 -10.94 -10.55 1.18
N SER A 353 -12.05 -9.83 1.03
CA SER A 353 -12.85 -9.25 2.13
C SER A 353 -13.46 -10.25 3.11
N GLY A 354 -13.33 -11.55 2.83
CA GLY A 354 -13.78 -12.64 3.70
C GLY A 354 -12.71 -13.29 4.56
N LEU A 355 -11.46 -12.85 4.45
CA LEU A 355 -10.41 -13.37 5.31
C LEU A 355 -10.65 -12.95 6.77
N PRO A 356 -10.33 -13.82 7.75
CA PRO A 356 -10.30 -13.45 9.15
C PRO A 356 -9.34 -12.27 9.39
N GLN A 357 -9.72 -11.37 10.29
CA GLN A 357 -8.88 -10.24 10.69
C GLN A 357 -8.14 -10.58 11.98
N SER A 358 -6.85 -10.27 12.06
CA SER A 358 -6.06 -10.45 13.29
C SER A 358 -6.52 -9.55 14.45
N GLY A 359 -7.14 -8.41 14.11
CA GLY A 359 -7.44 -7.33 15.05
C GLY A 359 -6.39 -6.22 15.07
N ILE A 360 -5.33 -6.29 14.25
CA ILE A 360 -4.27 -5.28 14.22
C ILE A 360 -4.79 -3.86 13.95
N ALA A 361 -5.75 -3.73 13.02
CA ALA A 361 -6.38 -2.45 12.70
C ALA A 361 -7.21 -1.87 13.86
N ARG A 362 -7.66 -2.68 14.83
CA ARG A 362 -8.49 -2.21 15.95
C ARG A 362 -7.70 -1.41 16.98
N ILE A 363 -6.38 -1.52 16.98
CA ILE A 363 -5.52 -0.84 17.96
C ILE A 363 -4.57 0.18 17.31
N GLU A 364 -4.71 0.46 16.01
CA GLU A 364 -3.74 1.28 15.27
C GLU A 364 -3.48 2.64 15.92
N SER A 365 -4.51 3.32 16.41
CA SER A 365 -4.41 4.64 17.04
C SER A 365 -3.69 4.62 18.39
N SER A 366 -3.63 3.46 19.04
CA SER A 366 -2.95 3.27 20.33
C SER A 366 -1.48 2.90 20.20
N VAL A 367 -1.06 2.46 19.01
CA VAL A 367 0.33 2.07 18.76
C VAL A 367 1.09 3.29 18.26
N PRO A 368 2.20 3.69 18.90
CA PRO A 368 3.01 4.79 18.40
C PRO A 368 3.53 4.51 16.99
N LEU A 369 3.68 5.56 16.18
CA LEU A 369 4.39 5.46 14.91
C LEU A 369 5.87 5.11 15.15
N PRO A 370 6.55 4.50 14.16
CA PRO A 370 7.97 4.15 14.26
C PRO A 370 8.82 5.35 14.68
N GLY A 371 9.64 5.17 15.72
CA GLY A 371 10.42 6.23 16.34
C GLY A 371 11.88 6.26 15.87
N PRO A 372 12.62 7.34 16.17
CA PRO A 372 14.07 7.37 15.98
C PRO A 372 14.77 6.40 16.94
N GLY A 373 16.03 6.05 16.66
CA GLY A 373 16.86 5.24 17.56
C GLY A 373 16.89 3.74 17.25
N TYR A 374 16.38 3.32 16.09
CA TYR A 374 16.53 1.96 15.57
C TYR A 374 17.21 2.01 14.21
N ALA A 375 18.54 1.84 14.24
CA ALA A 375 19.40 2.01 13.09
C ALA A 375 19.14 0.91 12.04
N THR A 376 18.38 1.24 11.00
CA THR A 376 17.92 0.28 9.98
C THR A 376 18.82 0.24 8.76
N HIS A 377 19.55 1.33 8.53
CA HIS A 377 20.44 1.48 7.39
C HIS A 377 21.81 2.01 7.85
N ARG A 378 22.86 1.74 7.06
CA ARG A 378 24.23 2.15 7.39
C ARG A 378 24.47 3.66 7.29
N THR A 379 23.64 4.37 6.53
CA THR A 379 23.77 5.82 6.32
C THR A 379 22.52 6.52 6.81
N GLU A 380 22.70 7.66 7.47
CA GLU A 380 21.59 8.47 8.00
C GLU A 380 20.62 8.90 6.90
N GLN A 381 21.14 9.25 5.71
CA GLN A 381 20.30 9.63 4.58
C GLN A 381 19.36 8.51 4.11
N ALA A 382 19.88 7.28 3.98
CA ALA A 382 19.06 6.13 3.58
C ALA A 382 18.02 5.79 4.66
N GLU A 383 18.41 5.88 5.93
CA GLU A 383 17.50 5.65 7.06
C GLU A 383 16.38 6.69 7.13
N GLU A 384 16.71 7.97 6.95
CA GLU A 384 15.72 9.06 6.89
C GLU A 384 14.75 8.82 5.73
N GLN A 385 15.26 8.54 4.52
CA GLN A 385 14.42 8.28 3.35
C GLN A 385 13.51 7.07 3.54
N SER A 386 14.05 5.94 4.02
CA SER A 386 13.26 4.73 4.30
C SER A 386 12.17 5.01 5.35
N SER A 387 12.50 5.73 6.42
CA SER A 387 11.54 6.07 7.47
C SER A 387 10.42 6.98 6.96
N LEU A 388 10.75 8.02 6.19
CA LEU A 388 9.76 8.91 5.58
C LEU A 388 8.87 8.19 4.57
N TYR A 389 9.45 7.28 3.77
CA TYR A 389 8.69 6.44 2.84
C TYR A 389 7.72 5.51 3.58
N PHE A 390 8.18 4.86 4.65
CA PHE A 390 7.35 3.98 5.46
C PHE A 390 6.19 4.73 6.11
N LEU A 391 6.43 5.94 6.64
CA LEU A 391 5.37 6.81 7.19
C LEU A 391 4.37 7.24 6.12
N ALA A 392 4.82 7.56 4.90
CA ALA A 392 3.94 7.89 3.79
C ALA A 392 3.03 6.70 3.41
N CYS A 393 3.57 5.48 3.41
CA CYS A 393 2.82 4.25 3.18
C CYS A 393 1.79 3.97 4.29
N ILE A 394 2.16 4.14 5.56
CA ILE A 394 1.21 4.02 6.70
C ILE A 394 0.07 5.03 6.52
N SER A 395 0.40 6.30 6.27
CA SER A 395 -0.57 7.38 6.09
C SER A 395 -1.57 7.09 4.96
N MET A 396 -1.06 6.73 3.79
CA MET A 396 -1.87 6.36 2.64
C MET A 396 -2.76 5.17 2.95
N ARG A 397 -2.24 4.17 3.68
CA ARG A 397 -3.04 3.02 4.03
C ARG A 397 -4.21 3.40 4.93
N ARG A 398 -3.96 4.20 5.98
CA ARG A 398 -5.01 4.70 6.89
C ARG A 398 -6.08 5.48 6.14
N LEU A 399 -5.70 6.29 5.16
CA LEU A 399 -6.66 6.96 4.27
C LEU A 399 -7.52 5.97 3.49
N LEU A 400 -6.90 5.03 2.78
CA LEU A 400 -7.64 4.02 2.03
C LEU A 400 -8.56 3.17 2.92
N ASN A 401 -8.15 2.78 4.11
CA ASN A 401 -9.00 2.05 5.04
C ASN A 401 -10.26 2.85 5.42
N ARG A 402 -10.12 4.17 5.61
CA ARG A 402 -11.25 5.09 5.82
C ARG A 402 -12.13 5.23 4.59
N VAL A 403 -11.55 5.29 3.38
CA VAL A 403 -12.30 5.26 2.12
C VAL A 403 -13.17 4.00 2.06
N HIS A 404 -12.58 2.82 2.34
CA HIS A 404 -13.32 1.55 2.37
C HIS A 404 -14.45 1.55 3.40
N GLN A 405 -14.19 2.00 4.62
CA GLN A 405 -15.18 2.03 5.68
C GLN A 405 -16.33 3.02 5.38
N LEU A 406 -16.03 4.23 4.93
CA LEU A 406 -17.03 5.28 4.76
C LEU A 406 -17.86 5.10 3.49
N LEU A 407 -17.27 4.56 2.41
CA LEU A 407 -17.96 4.41 1.13
C LEU A 407 -18.49 2.99 0.89
N TYR A 408 -17.79 1.95 1.36
CA TYR A 408 -18.00 0.56 0.92
C TYR A 408 -18.35 -0.44 2.02
N ALA A 409 -18.41 -0.01 3.29
CA ALA A 409 -18.89 -0.87 4.37
C ALA A 409 -20.29 -1.40 4.07
N ARG A 410 -20.52 -2.66 4.41
CA ARG A 410 -21.76 -3.37 4.09
C ARG A 410 -22.91 -2.74 4.88
N GLY A 411 -23.94 -2.28 4.16
CA GLY A 411 -25.16 -1.71 4.74
C GLY A 411 -25.03 -0.31 5.35
N THR A 412 -23.82 0.19 5.60
CA THR A 412 -23.58 1.52 6.20
C THR A 412 -22.76 2.48 5.33
N GLY A 413 -22.09 1.95 4.29
CA GLY A 413 -21.30 2.72 3.34
C GLY A 413 -22.15 3.73 2.57
N ALA A 414 -21.60 4.92 2.36
CA ALA A 414 -22.29 6.03 1.71
C ALA A 414 -22.41 5.88 0.19
N SER A 415 -21.70 4.94 -0.46
CA SER A 415 -21.63 4.84 -1.93
C SER A 415 -23.00 4.69 -2.63
N LEU A 416 -24.02 4.23 -1.92
CA LEU A 416 -25.39 4.06 -2.44
C LEU A 416 -26.33 5.22 -2.06
N ASP A 417 -25.86 6.19 -1.26
CA ASP A 417 -26.65 7.33 -0.80
C ASP A 417 -26.22 8.62 -1.51
N PRO A 418 -26.96 9.06 -2.55
CA PRO A 418 -26.61 10.25 -3.34
C PRO A 418 -26.69 11.56 -2.55
N THR A 419 -27.27 11.56 -1.36
CA THR A 419 -27.29 12.74 -0.48
C THR A 419 -26.03 12.83 0.39
N ARG A 420 -25.37 11.69 0.64
CA ARG A 420 -24.23 11.61 1.57
C ARG A 420 -22.88 11.48 0.86
N PHE A 421 -22.77 10.63 -0.17
CA PHE A 421 -21.45 10.37 -0.76
C PHE A 421 -20.75 11.62 -1.33
N PRO A 422 -21.44 12.64 -1.88
CA PRO A 422 -20.73 13.80 -2.44
C PRO A 422 -19.84 14.52 -1.42
N PHE A 423 -20.35 14.74 -0.21
CA PHE A 423 -19.60 15.37 0.87
C PHE A 423 -18.44 14.48 1.36
N VAL A 424 -18.70 13.18 1.48
CA VAL A 424 -17.67 12.21 1.89
C VAL A 424 -16.56 12.12 0.84
N VAL A 425 -16.90 12.11 -0.45
CA VAL A 425 -15.95 12.05 -1.56
C VAL A 425 -15.10 13.32 -1.64
N ALA A 426 -15.72 14.50 -1.58
CA ALA A 426 -15.00 15.77 -1.62
C ALA A 426 -13.95 15.87 -0.51
N GLU A 427 -14.30 15.39 0.68
CA GLU A 427 -13.42 15.41 1.83
C GLU A 427 -12.31 14.37 1.76
N LEU A 428 -12.62 13.14 1.36
CA LEU A 428 -11.60 12.10 1.16
C LEU A 428 -10.59 12.51 0.06
N ASP A 429 -11.06 13.16 -1.01
CA ASP A 429 -10.20 13.72 -2.05
C ASP A 429 -9.33 14.86 -1.52
N HIS A 430 -9.89 15.77 -0.71
CA HIS A 430 -9.11 16.82 -0.05
C HIS A 430 -7.95 16.25 0.77
N GLN A 431 -8.20 15.23 1.59
CA GLN A 431 -7.15 14.55 2.36
C GLN A 431 -6.13 13.82 1.49
N LEU A 432 -6.57 13.28 0.35
CA LEU A 432 -5.69 12.64 -0.62
C LEU A 432 -4.74 13.67 -1.29
N GLU A 433 -5.25 14.85 -1.62
CA GLU A 433 -4.45 15.96 -2.14
C GLU A 433 -3.48 16.49 -1.09
N GLU A 434 -3.93 16.73 0.14
CA GLU A 434 -3.05 17.15 1.24
C GLU A 434 -1.93 16.13 1.47
N TRP A 435 -2.26 14.83 1.48
CA TRP A 435 -1.26 13.76 1.60
C TRP A 435 -0.20 13.85 0.51
N ARG A 436 -0.59 14.13 -0.74
CA ARG A 436 0.34 14.26 -1.87
C ARG A 436 1.23 15.48 -1.69
N ASP A 437 0.66 16.61 -1.29
CA ASP A 437 1.35 17.89 -1.21
C ASP A 437 2.39 17.94 -0.07
N VAL A 438 2.23 17.12 0.97
CA VAL A 438 3.21 17.00 2.08
C VAL A 438 4.30 15.95 1.84
N LEU A 439 4.29 15.24 0.71
CA LEU A 439 5.32 14.25 0.41
C LEU A 439 6.71 14.91 0.30
N PRO A 440 7.77 14.27 0.82
CA PRO A 440 9.14 14.71 0.60
C PRO A 440 9.46 14.82 -0.90
N VAL A 441 10.31 15.78 -1.26
CA VAL A 441 10.78 16.00 -2.65
C VAL A 441 11.33 14.71 -3.29
N ALA A 442 11.96 13.84 -2.50
CA ALA A 442 12.50 12.56 -2.97
C ALA A 442 11.42 11.58 -3.50
N PHE A 443 10.17 11.76 -3.08
CA PHE A 443 9.03 10.92 -3.45
C PHE A 443 7.91 11.69 -4.16
N ALA A 444 8.12 12.98 -4.45
CA ALA A 444 7.17 13.79 -5.20
C ALA A 444 6.97 13.22 -6.62
N PHE A 445 5.76 13.36 -7.14
CA PHE A 445 5.37 12.85 -8.45
C PHE A 445 4.36 13.77 -9.13
N THR A 446 4.24 13.63 -10.45
CA THR A 446 3.27 14.33 -11.29
C THR A 446 2.11 13.42 -11.71
N LEU A 447 0.94 14.00 -11.93
CA LEU A 447 -0.27 13.31 -12.41
C LEU A 447 -0.31 13.25 -13.94
N ASP A 448 0.73 12.69 -14.53
CA ASP A 448 0.85 12.48 -15.97
C ASP A 448 1.50 11.11 -16.24
N ALA A 449 1.71 10.78 -17.52
CA ALA A 449 2.34 9.53 -17.94
C ALA A 449 3.88 9.55 -17.82
N ARG A 450 4.50 10.66 -17.36
CA ARG A 450 5.95 10.76 -17.30
C ARG A 450 6.51 9.84 -16.21
N PRO A 451 7.70 9.25 -16.44
CA PRO A 451 8.39 8.49 -15.39
C PRO A 451 8.68 9.36 -14.18
N CYS A 452 8.50 8.80 -12.98
CA CYS A 452 8.91 9.45 -11.74
C CYS A 452 10.44 9.42 -11.58
N ALA A 453 10.99 10.34 -10.80
CA ALA A 453 12.44 10.41 -10.53
C ALA A 453 12.97 9.20 -9.73
N SER A 454 12.11 8.52 -8.98
CA SER A 454 12.45 7.34 -8.19
C SER A 454 11.36 6.28 -8.28
N GLU A 455 11.72 5.01 -8.09
CA GLU A 455 10.76 3.91 -8.01
C GLU A 455 9.77 4.10 -6.83
N HIS A 456 10.26 4.67 -5.72
CA HIS A 456 9.46 4.99 -4.53
C HIS A 456 8.38 6.03 -4.83
N GLY A 457 8.73 7.13 -5.52
CA GLY A 457 7.73 8.12 -5.97
C GLY A 457 6.74 7.52 -6.97
N GLY A 458 7.22 6.64 -7.86
CA GLY A 458 6.37 5.89 -8.79
C GLY A 458 5.36 4.99 -8.09
N PHE A 459 5.78 4.27 -7.04
CA PHE A 459 4.92 3.43 -6.22
C PHE A 459 3.89 4.26 -5.43
N LEU A 460 4.31 5.36 -4.80
CA LEU A 460 3.39 6.26 -4.10
C LEU A 460 2.35 6.88 -5.05
N ARG A 461 2.73 7.18 -6.30
CA ARG A 461 1.78 7.59 -7.34
C ARG A 461 0.76 6.50 -7.65
N GLN A 462 1.17 5.23 -7.74
CA GLN A 462 0.23 4.12 -7.93
C GLN A 462 -0.78 4.04 -6.79
N ARG A 463 -0.34 4.17 -5.54
CA ARG A 463 -1.22 4.15 -4.36
C ARG A 463 -2.18 5.35 -4.34
N TYR A 464 -1.70 6.54 -4.70
CA TYR A 464 -2.53 7.73 -4.87
C TYR A 464 -3.62 7.53 -5.94
N LEU A 465 -3.26 7.06 -7.13
CA LEU A 465 -4.21 6.88 -8.24
C LEU A 465 -5.24 5.77 -7.92
N THR A 466 -4.81 4.71 -7.22
CA THR A 466 -5.73 3.68 -6.70
C THR A 466 -6.70 4.27 -5.69
N CYS A 467 -6.22 5.07 -4.74
CA CYS A 467 -7.08 5.73 -3.76
C CYS A 467 -8.10 6.63 -4.44
N ARG A 468 -7.65 7.48 -5.37
CA ARG A 468 -8.51 8.40 -6.11
C ARG A 468 -9.59 7.68 -6.90
N SER A 469 -9.26 6.58 -7.58
CA SER A 469 -10.24 5.82 -8.34
C SER A 469 -11.31 5.21 -7.42
N VAL A 470 -10.93 4.71 -6.24
CA VAL A 470 -11.84 4.18 -5.23
C VAL A 470 -12.70 5.29 -4.62
N ILE A 471 -12.14 6.47 -4.33
CA ILE A 471 -12.88 7.63 -3.81
C ILE A 471 -13.99 8.07 -4.79
N TYR A 472 -13.69 8.19 -6.08
CA TYR A 472 -14.66 8.70 -7.07
C TYR A 472 -15.57 7.64 -7.69
N ARG A 473 -15.32 6.35 -7.46
CA ARG A 473 -16.14 5.26 -8.01
C ARG A 473 -17.64 5.34 -7.65
N PRO A 474 -18.11 5.88 -6.51
CA PRO A 474 -19.55 6.05 -6.27
C PRO A 474 -20.25 6.91 -7.33
N TYR A 475 -19.59 7.95 -7.85
CA TYR A 475 -20.13 8.75 -8.96
C TYR A 475 -20.29 7.93 -10.23
N LEU A 476 -19.30 7.09 -10.57
CA LEU A 476 -19.39 6.16 -11.69
C LEU A 476 -20.55 5.17 -11.51
N MET A 477 -20.67 4.55 -10.34
CA MET A 477 -21.77 3.63 -10.01
C MET A 477 -23.14 4.30 -10.15
N TRP A 478 -23.26 5.54 -9.66
CA TRP A 478 -24.48 6.33 -9.77
C TRP A 478 -24.83 6.65 -11.23
N MET A 479 -23.88 7.12 -12.03
CA MET A 479 -24.10 7.37 -13.47
C MET A 479 -24.49 6.09 -14.22
N LEU A 480 -23.91 4.95 -13.87
CA LEU A 480 -24.25 3.66 -14.44
C LEU A 480 -25.66 3.18 -14.04
N SER A 481 -26.18 3.61 -12.89
CA SER A 481 -27.52 3.23 -12.42
C SER A 481 -28.67 3.89 -13.20
N GLY A 482 -28.38 4.94 -13.99
CA GLY A 482 -29.41 5.70 -14.73
C GLY A 482 -30.36 6.50 -13.83
N VAL A 483 -30.02 6.68 -12.55
CA VAL A 483 -30.76 7.56 -11.63
C VAL A 483 -30.62 9.01 -12.10
N ASP A 484 -31.73 9.74 -12.03
CA ASP A 484 -31.89 11.09 -12.60
C ASP A 484 -30.71 12.03 -12.26
N ALA A 485 -29.92 12.34 -13.29
CA ALA A 485 -28.68 13.11 -13.20
C ALA A 485 -28.89 14.52 -12.60
N SER A 486 -30.14 15.00 -12.65
CA SER A 486 -30.57 16.29 -12.11
C SER A 486 -30.34 16.45 -10.60
N LYS A 487 -30.25 15.36 -9.82
CA LYS A 487 -30.14 15.44 -8.35
C LYS A 487 -28.77 15.88 -7.82
N LEU A 488 -27.68 15.61 -8.54
CA LEU A 488 -26.32 16.03 -8.16
C LEU A 488 -25.81 17.23 -8.96
N GLY A 489 -26.60 17.74 -9.90
CA GLY A 489 -26.09 18.61 -10.96
C GLY A 489 -25.29 17.80 -11.97
N ASP A 490 -25.85 17.64 -13.17
CA ASP A 490 -25.33 16.76 -14.23
C ASP A 490 -23.83 17.01 -14.54
N GLY A 491 -23.42 18.29 -14.53
CA GLY A 491 -22.03 18.67 -14.76
C GLY A 491 -21.05 18.24 -13.66
N ASP A 492 -21.47 18.19 -12.40
CA ASP A 492 -20.59 17.86 -11.26
C ASP A 492 -20.39 16.35 -11.15
N ALA A 493 -21.45 15.58 -11.43
CA ALA A 493 -21.38 14.13 -11.51
C ALA A 493 -20.46 13.67 -12.65
N LEU A 494 -20.60 14.23 -13.86
CA LEU A 494 -19.75 13.91 -15.00
C LEU A 494 -18.27 14.21 -14.74
N ARG A 495 -17.95 15.38 -14.15
CA ARG A 495 -16.56 15.72 -13.78
C ARG A 495 -15.98 14.76 -12.75
N SER A 496 -16.79 14.35 -11.78
CA SER A 496 -16.37 13.39 -10.73
C SER A 496 -16.20 11.98 -11.29
N THR A 497 -17.05 11.55 -12.22
CA THR A 497 -16.88 10.29 -12.94
C THR A 497 -15.62 10.32 -13.82
N ARG A 498 -15.33 11.45 -14.47
CA ARG A 498 -14.06 11.65 -15.20
C ARG A 498 -12.85 11.45 -14.29
N ALA A 499 -12.86 12.03 -13.09
CA ALA A 499 -11.78 11.84 -12.13
C ALA A 499 -11.55 10.36 -11.75
N CYS A 500 -12.61 9.55 -11.64
CA CYS A 500 -12.50 8.11 -11.42
C CYS A 500 -11.80 7.40 -12.60
N LEU A 501 -12.24 7.69 -13.83
CA LEU A 501 -11.75 7.03 -15.05
C LEU A 501 -10.32 7.48 -15.39
N ASP A 502 -10.02 8.77 -15.25
CA ASP A 502 -8.65 9.32 -15.40
C ASP A 502 -7.69 8.66 -14.41
N ALA A 503 -8.10 8.49 -13.14
CA ALA A 503 -7.28 7.81 -12.14
C ALA A 503 -7.04 6.34 -12.50
N CYS A 504 -8.06 5.63 -13.00
CA CYS A 504 -7.90 4.25 -13.48
C CYS A 504 -6.91 4.16 -14.64
N LEU A 505 -7.07 5.02 -15.66
CA LEU A 505 -6.24 5.04 -16.86
C LEU A 505 -4.81 5.43 -16.55
N LEU A 506 -4.60 6.53 -15.82
CA LEU A 506 -3.27 6.94 -15.40
C LEU A 506 -2.59 5.88 -14.54
N HIS A 507 -3.32 5.14 -13.71
CA HIS A 507 -2.73 4.05 -12.94
C HIS A 507 -2.23 2.95 -13.88
N MET A 508 -3.07 2.48 -14.81
CA MET A 508 -2.68 1.45 -15.78
C MET A 508 -1.48 1.88 -16.63
N LEU A 509 -1.52 3.10 -17.18
CA LEU A 509 -0.46 3.65 -18.02
C LEU A 509 0.85 3.89 -17.27
N ASN A 510 0.82 4.08 -15.95
CA ASN A 510 2.00 4.31 -15.12
C ASN A 510 2.45 3.09 -14.32
N LEU A 511 1.76 1.95 -14.47
CA LEU A 511 2.19 0.69 -13.86
C LEU A 511 3.51 0.24 -14.49
N ARG A 512 4.51 -0.08 -13.67
CA ARG A 512 5.88 -0.47 -14.09
C ARG A 512 6.41 -1.55 -13.16
N GLY A 513 7.49 -2.22 -13.55
CA GLY A 513 8.17 -3.25 -12.74
C GLY A 513 8.98 -2.69 -11.57
N PHE A 514 8.37 -1.83 -10.74
CA PHE A 514 9.01 -1.37 -9.50
C PHE A 514 9.25 -2.55 -8.57
N ARG A 515 10.40 -2.58 -7.88
CA ARG A 515 10.80 -3.75 -7.07
C ARG A 515 9.76 -4.10 -6.02
N HIS A 516 9.19 -3.09 -5.35
CA HIS A 516 8.15 -3.28 -4.34
C HIS A 516 6.90 -3.93 -4.94
N THR A 517 6.41 -3.38 -6.06
CA THR A 517 5.23 -3.89 -6.76
C THR A 517 5.41 -5.35 -7.17
N VAL A 518 6.56 -5.70 -7.74
CA VAL A 518 6.80 -7.05 -8.24
C VAL A 518 6.97 -8.06 -7.09
N LEU A 519 7.70 -7.68 -6.03
CA LEU A 519 7.99 -8.56 -4.90
C LEU A 519 6.78 -8.79 -4.01
N VAL A 520 5.96 -7.77 -3.77
CA VAL A 520 4.89 -7.81 -2.76
C VAL A 520 3.50 -7.75 -3.40
N ASP A 521 3.27 -6.81 -4.32
CA ASP A 521 1.92 -6.44 -4.74
C ASP A 521 1.46 -7.10 -6.05
N THR A 522 2.28 -7.93 -6.72
CA THR A 522 1.93 -8.53 -8.03
C THR A 522 0.52 -9.13 -8.04
N TRP A 523 0.16 -9.85 -6.97
CA TRP A 523 -1.17 -10.44 -6.84
C TRP A 523 -2.28 -9.38 -6.72
N ILE A 524 -2.17 -8.43 -5.79
CA ILE A 524 -3.16 -7.36 -5.57
C ILE A 524 -3.29 -6.46 -6.80
N CYS A 525 -2.17 -6.05 -7.39
CA CYS A 525 -2.14 -5.22 -8.59
C CYS A 525 -2.84 -5.91 -9.76
N ALA A 526 -2.63 -7.22 -9.95
CA ALA A 526 -3.32 -7.95 -11.02
C ALA A 526 -4.84 -7.92 -10.85
N LEU A 527 -5.35 -8.15 -9.64
CA LEU A 527 -6.78 -8.05 -9.34
C LEU A 527 -7.30 -6.62 -9.55
N SER A 528 -6.64 -5.64 -8.94
CA SER A 528 -7.02 -4.23 -9.04
C SER A 528 -7.07 -3.73 -10.49
N MET A 529 -6.12 -4.14 -11.34
CA MET A 529 -6.10 -3.77 -12.77
C MET A 529 -7.18 -4.49 -13.58
N ALA A 530 -7.51 -5.75 -13.25
CA ALA A 530 -8.67 -6.43 -13.83
C ALA A 530 -9.98 -5.70 -13.45
N GLY A 531 -10.10 -5.26 -12.19
CA GLY A 531 -11.21 -4.43 -11.73
C GLY A 531 -11.30 -3.09 -12.46
N ALA A 532 -10.17 -2.39 -12.61
CA ALA A 532 -10.11 -1.11 -13.33
C ALA A 532 -10.53 -1.26 -14.81
N MET A 533 -10.06 -2.32 -15.49
CA MET A 533 -10.51 -2.64 -16.86
C MET A 533 -12.01 -2.92 -16.95
N CYS A 534 -12.58 -3.59 -15.95
CA CYS A 534 -14.03 -3.80 -15.87
C CYS A 534 -14.80 -2.49 -15.66
N LEU A 535 -14.25 -1.54 -14.89
CA LEU A 535 -14.84 -0.21 -14.72
C LEU A 535 -14.87 0.57 -16.04
N LEU A 536 -13.78 0.53 -16.82
CA LEU A 536 -13.74 1.15 -18.15
C LEU A 536 -14.77 0.51 -19.10
N LEU A 537 -14.83 -0.82 -19.12
CA LEU A 537 -15.79 -1.54 -19.95
C LEU A 537 -17.24 -1.22 -19.58
N ALA A 538 -17.55 -1.13 -18.28
CA ALA A 538 -18.86 -0.73 -17.80
C ALA A 538 -19.18 0.72 -18.23
N ALA A 539 -18.22 1.64 -18.16
CA ALA A 539 -18.39 3.02 -18.60
C ALA A 539 -18.69 3.13 -20.11
N CYS A 540 -18.15 2.25 -20.96
CA CYS A 540 -18.51 2.20 -22.39
C CYS A 540 -20.00 1.89 -22.65
N ARG A 541 -20.79 1.54 -21.62
CA ARG A 541 -22.21 1.18 -21.77
C ARG A 541 -23.18 2.34 -21.82
N THR A 542 -22.81 3.48 -21.26
CA THR A 542 -23.67 4.67 -21.23
C THR A 542 -23.15 5.67 -22.26
N PRO A 543 -23.98 6.21 -23.18
CA PRO A 543 -23.52 7.14 -24.22
C PRO A 543 -22.72 8.33 -23.68
N ALA A 544 -23.15 8.93 -22.56
CA ALA A 544 -22.43 10.04 -21.92
C ALA A 544 -21.04 9.63 -21.42
N LEU A 545 -20.91 8.46 -20.80
CA LEU A 545 -19.64 7.95 -20.28
C LEU A 545 -18.73 7.43 -21.41
N LYS A 546 -19.31 6.88 -22.48
CA LYS A 546 -18.57 6.55 -23.69
C LYS A 546 -17.96 7.80 -24.29
N GLY A 547 -18.74 8.87 -24.49
CA GLY A 547 -18.24 10.16 -24.98
C GLY A 547 -17.09 10.70 -24.13
N LEU A 548 -17.22 10.61 -22.81
CA LEU A 548 -16.16 10.98 -21.87
C LEU A 548 -14.87 10.18 -22.06
N LEU A 549 -14.96 8.86 -22.28
CA LEU A 549 -13.81 8.01 -22.56
C LEU A 549 -13.16 8.34 -23.92
N LEU A 550 -13.97 8.67 -24.94
CA LEU A 550 -13.46 9.13 -26.24
C LEU A 550 -12.67 10.44 -26.07
N ASP A 551 -13.18 11.38 -25.28
CA ASP A 551 -12.48 12.64 -24.99
C ASP A 551 -11.16 12.38 -24.25
N ILE A 552 -11.15 11.47 -23.25
CA ILE A 552 -9.92 11.10 -22.55
C ILE A 552 -8.92 10.44 -23.50
N ALA A 553 -9.39 9.55 -24.38
CA ALA A 553 -8.54 8.87 -25.36
C ALA A 553 -8.03 9.82 -26.46
N HIS A 554 -8.77 10.88 -26.80
CA HIS A 554 -8.28 11.93 -27.68
C HIS A 554 -7.09 12.68 -27.04
N ASP A 555 -7.19 13.01 -25.75
CA ASP A 555 -6.11 13.67 -25.00
C ASP A 555 -4.93 12.72 -24.70
N GLN A 556 -5.21 11.42 -24.58
CA GLN A 556 -4.25 10.35 -24.28
C GLN A 556 -4.46 9.13 -25.20
N PRO A 557 -3.85 9.09 -26.40
CA PRO A 557 -4.08 8.01 -27.37
C PRO A 557 -3.61 6.63 -26.88
N ASP A 558 -2.69 6.57 -25.91
CA ASP A 558 -2.17 5.33 -25.32
C ASP A 558 -3.22 4.55 -24.51
N VAL A 559 -4.40 5.14 -24.24
CA VAL A 559 -5.50 4.51 -23.49
C VAL A 559 -5.92 3.15 -24.08
N LEU A 560 -5.92 3.01 -25.41
CA LEU A 560 -6.25 1.76 -26.10
C LEU A 560 -5.17 0.68 -25.99
N ALA A 561 -3.96 1.03 -25.54
CA ALA A 561 -2.87 0.09 -25.32
C ALA A 561 -2.83 -0.46 -23.88
N CYS A 562 -3.73 -0.01 -22.99
CA CYS A 562 -3.73 -0.41 -21.57
C CYS A 562 -3.78 -1.93 -21.38
N GLY A 563 -4.69 -2.65 -22.05
CA GLY A 563 -4.81 -4.10 -21.88
C GLY A 563 -3.55 -4.86 -22.31
N GLU A 564 -2.96 -4.48 -23.45
CA GLU A 564 -1.73 -5.09 -23.95
C GLU A 564 -0.53 -4.79 -23.03
N HIS A 565 -0.40 -3.54 -22.58
CA HIS A 565 0.62 -3.10 -21.62
C HIS A 565 0.56 -3.91 -20.32
N LEU A 566 -0.62 -3.97 -19.70
CA LEU A 566 -0.85 -4.75 -18.47
C LEU A 566 -0.56 -6.24 -18.68
N GLY A 567 -1.04 -6.80 -19.80
CA GLY A 567 -0.82 -8.22 -20.13
C GLY A 567 0.66 -8.57 -20.27
N ARG A 568 1.47 -7.68 -20.87
CA ARG A 568 2.93 -7.85 -20.95
C ARG A 568 3.57 -7.76 -19.56
N LEU A 569 3.29 -6.70 -18.80
CA LEU A 569 3.85 -6.51 -17.46
C LEU A 569 3.59 -7.70 -16.54
N PHE A 570 2.35 -8.15 -16.43
CA PHE A 570 2.03 -9.26 -15.53
C PHE A 570 2.69 -10.56 -15.98
N ARG A 571 2.80 -10.85 -17.28
CA ARG A 571 3.57 -12.01 -17.75
C ARG A 571 5.04 -11.93 -17.35
N ASP A 572 5.66 -10.76 -17.51
CA ASP A 572 7.06 -10.55 -17.15
C ASP A 572 7.29 -10.69 -15.64
N TRP A 573 6.42 -10.12 -14.81
CA TRP A 573 6.51 -10.24 -13.35
C TRP A 573 6.32 -11.69 -12.90
N GLN A 574 5.36 -12.39 -13.50
CA GLN A 574 5.13 -13.80 -13.22
C GLN A 574 6.33 -14.68 -13.60
N ALA A 575 7.00 -14.37 -14.72
CA ALA A 575 8.19 -15.11 -15.16
C ALA A 575 9.36 -14.98 -14.16
N VAL A 576 9.51 -13.81 -13.54
CA VAL A 576 10.58 -13.57 -12.54
C VAL A 576 10.29 -14.29 -11.23
N SER A 577 9.05 -14.24 -10.75
CA SER A 577 8.64 -14.96 -9.54
C SER A 577 8.69 -16.49 -9.70
N GLY A 578 8.68 -17.00 -10.93
CA GLY A 578 8.89 -18.41 -11.27
C GLY A 578 7.64 -19.30 -11.16
N ASP A 579 7.82 -20.61 -11.29
CA ASP A 579 6.71 -21.57 -11.24
C ASP A 579 6.41 -22.09 -9.82
N PRO A 580 5.16 -22.53 -9.55
CA PRO A 580 4.01 -22.41 -10.43
C PRO A 580 3.44 -20.98 -10.42
N ALA A 581 2.93 -20.54 -11.57
CA ALA A 581 2.19 -19.30 -11.70
C ALA A 581 1.00 -19.22 -10.73
N SER A 582 0.54 -17.98 -10.45
CA SER A 582 -0.64 -17.79 -9.60
C SER A 582 -1.90 -17.89 -10.47
N PRO A 583 -2.82 -18.82 -10.17
CA PRO A 583 -4.02 -19.00 -10.98
C PRO A 583 -4.94 -17.77 -10.93
N SER A 584 -4.96 -17.02 -9.83
CA SER A 584 -5.72 -15.77 -9.75
C SER A 584 -5.08 -14.64 -10.56
N VAL A 585 -3.74 -14.53 -10.59
CA VAL A 585 -3.05 -13.57 -11.48
C VAL A 585 -3.31 -13.92 -12.95
N GLU A 586 -3.25 -15.20 -13.32
CA GLU A 586 -3.60 -15.64 -14.67
C GLU A 586 -5.06 -15.31 -15.03
N GLN A 587 -5.99 -15.52 -14.09
CA GLN A 587 -7.39 -15.15 -14.28
C GLN A 587 -7.56 -13.64 -14.49
N SER A 588 -6.87 -12.81 -13.71
CA SER A 588 -6.85 -11.36 -13.90
C SER A 588 -6.31 -10.97 -15.27
N VAL A 589 -5.22 -11.58 -15.74
CA VAL A 589 -4.67 -11.32 -17.08
C VAL A 589 -5.67 -11.69 -18.19
N ARG A 590 -6.41 -12.79 -18.03
CA ARG A 590 -7.50 -13.15 -18.97
C ARG A 590 -8.61 -12.11 -18.97
N ILE A 591 -9.06 -11.66 -17.79
CA ILE A 591 -10.10 -10.63 -17.65
C ILE A 591 -9.65 -9.32 -18.31
N VAL A 592 -8.41 -8.89 -18.07
CA VAL A 592 -7.83 -7.69 -18.70
C VAL A 592 -7.87 -7.81 -20.23
N ALA A 593 -7.45 -8.95 -20.79
CA ALA A 593 -7.44 -9.16 -22.24
C ALA A 593 -8.85 -9.18 -22.86
N GLU A 594 -9.80 -9.84 -22.20
CA GLU A 594 -11.20 -9.88 -22.65
C GLU A 594 -11.87 -8.51 -22.56
N ALA A 595 -11.66 -7.78 -21.47
CA ALA A 595 -12.19 -6.43 -21.31
C ALA A 595 -11.61 -5.45 -22.34
N ASP A 596 -10.29 -5.53 -22.61
CA ASP A 596 -9.64 -4.73 -23.65
C ASP A 596 -10.24 -5.01 -25.04
N ARG A 597 -10.47 -6.29 -25.38
CA ARG A 597 -11.12 -6.67 -26.64
C ARG A 597 -12.50 -6.02 -26.77
N PHE A 598 -13.35 -6.14 -25.75
CA PHE A 598 -14.69 -5.56 -25.78
C PHE A 598 -14.67 -4.03 -25.83
N ILE A 599 -13.76 -3.38 -25.11
CA ILE A 599 -13.58 -1.92 -25.17
C ILE A 599 -13.25 -1.51 -26.61
N ARG A 600 -12.30 -2.20 -27.27
CA ARG A 600 -11.94 -1.94 -28.68
C ARG A 600 -13.10 -2.17 -29.65
N GLU A 601 -13.90 -3.22 -29.45
CA GLU A 601 -15.09 -3.49 -30.27
C GLU A 601 -16.17 -2.40 -30.12
N LEU A 602 -16.39 -1.90 -28.90
CA LEU A 602 -17.36 -0.82 -28.63
C LEU A 602 -16.87 0.56 -29.09
N ALA A 603 -15.55 0.74 -29.11
CA ALA A 603 -14.85 1.91 -29.61
C ALA A 603 -14.78 1.97 -31.15
N GLY A 604 -14.72 0.80 -31.81
CA GLY A 604 -14.29 0.59 -33.19
C GLY A 604 -15.16 1.15 -34.33
N ASN A 605 -15.98 2.18 -34.10
CA ASN A 605 -16.58 3.01 -35.15
C ASN A 605 -16.42 4.53 -34.91
N GLU A 606 -15.82 4.96 -33.79
CA GLU A 606 -15.77 6.38 -33.36
C GLU A 606 -14.43 6.79 -32.69
N LEU A 607 -13.46 5.89 -32.55
CA LEU A 607 -12.12 6.13 -31.99
C LEU A 607 -11.03 6.07 -33.06
#